data_AF-A0A5J4PS35-F1
#
_entry.id   AF-A0A5J4PS35-F1
#
_cell.length_a   1.000
_cell.length_b   1.000
_cell.length_c   1.000
_cell.angle_alpha   90.00
_cell.angle_beta   90.00
_cell.angle_gamma   90.00
#
_symmetry.space_group_name_H-M   'P 1'
#
loop_
_entity.id
_entity.type
_entity.pdbx_description
1 polymer ?
#
loop_
_entity_poly.entity_id
_entity_poly.type
_entity_poly.pdbx_seq_one_letter_code
_entity_poly.pdbx_strand_id
1 'polypeptide(L)'
;MATFNVEVAQNVEVSKKLPCEKSLEEQLAIMERYTETHRSNAVLPKELRETTCLQVLYPALFRTIGMQDLIAGRIDFLPIGFGSVTSEGGVGHYCVFKKLRAFQEKLDEKGKERVEVLYNYWLQHDIKTLYNKDVLTEDTIGMFIDCEYPMIATARLSGMMLDYPKLLDKGIGGLRTDIQELVNKQPE
;
A
#
# COMPACT_ATOMS: atom_id res chain seq x y z
N MET A 1 19.88 17.58 -1.42
CA MET A 1 18.93 16.53 -1.00
C MET A 1 19.74 15.26 -0.83
N ALA A 2 19.63 14.58 0.31
CA ALA A 2 20.29 13.30 0.51
C ALA A 2 19.80 12.29 -0.54
N THR A 3 20.72 11.71 -1.30
CA THR A 3 20.43 10.60 -2.23
C THR A 3 20.32 9.32 -1.41
N PHE A 4 19.10 8.79 -1.25
CA PHE A 4 18.85 7.55 -0.52
C PHE A 4 18.38 6.43 -1.46
N ASN A 5 18.71 5.19 -1.12
CA ASN A 5 18.32 4.01 -1.89
C ASN A 5 16.91 3.53 -1.51
N VAL A 6 15.98 3.47 -2.47
CA VAL A 6 14.60 3.01 -2.25
C VAL A 6 14.43 1.49 -2.32
N GLU A 7 15.41 0.77 -2.87
CA GLU A 7 15.38 -0.69 -3.09
C GLU A 7 15.91 -1.50 -1.88
N VAL A 8 15.96 -0.86 -0.71
CA VAL A 8 16.39 -1.51 0.55
C VAL A 8 15.37 -2.54 1.05
N ALA A 9 15.84 -3.52 1.82
CA ALA A 9 14.95 -4.46 2.50
C ALA A 9 14.09 -3.73 3.53
N GLN A 10 12.78 -3.99 3.58
CA GLN A 10 11.87 -3.21 4.43
C GLN A 10 11.58 -3.84 5.80
N ASN A 11 11.54 -5.17 5.92
CA ASN A 11 11.42 -5.93 7.18
C ASN A 11 11.67 -7.43 6.93
N VAL A 12 12.03 -8.18 7.98
CA VAL A 12 12.07 -9.66 7.95
C VAL A 12 10.65 -10.19 8.13
N GLU A 13 10.15 -10.95 7.16
CA GLU A 13 8.85 -11.62 7.28
C GLU A 13 8.99 -12.82 8.24
N VAL A 14 8.20 -12.82 9.33
CA VAL A 14 8.29 -13.83 10.41
C VAL A 14 7.78 -15.20 9.96
N SER A 15 6.97 -15.26 8.90
CA SER A 15 6.39 -16.50 8.37
C SER A 15 6.53 -16.58 6.85
N LYS A 16 6.74 -17.79 6.33
CA LYS A 16 6.78 -18.04 4.89
C LYS A 16 5.40 -17.77 4.31
N LYS A 17 5.27 -16.70 3.53
CA LYS A 17 4.02 -16.35 2.86
C LYS A 17 3.67 -17.39 1.80
N LEU A 18 2.36 -17.61 1.64
CA LEU A 18 1.86 -18.37 0.50
C LEU A 18 2.22 -17.63 -0.80
N PRO A 19 2.56 -18.34 -1.89
CA PRO A 19 2.67 -17.72 -3.20
C PRO A 19 1.36 -17.01 -3.58
N CYS A 20 1.49 -15.86 -4.25
CA CYS A 20 0.34 -15.13 -4.80
C CYS A 20 -0.50 -16.08 -5.69
N GLU A 21 -1.83 -16.05 -5.54
CA GLU A 21 -2.73 -16.89 -6.35
C GLU A 21 -2.79 -16.42 -7.79
N LYS A 22 -2.63 -15.11 -7.97
CA LYS A 22 -2.82 -14.42 -9.24
C LYS A 22 -1.62 -14.67 -10.14
N SER A 23 -1.88 -14.82 -11.44
CA SER A 23 -0.84 -14.86 -12.46
C SER A 23 -0.03 -13.56 -12.48
N LEU A 24 1.16 -13.58 -13.09
CA LEU A 24 2.00 -12.39 -13.21
C LEU A 24 1.29 -11.26 -13.98
N GLU A 25 0.55 -11.59 -15.03
CA GLU A 25 -0.19 -10.60 -15.81
C GLU A 25 -1.32 -9.96 -14.98
N GLU A 26 -2.07 -10.75 -14.21
CA GLU A 26 -3.11 -10.22 -13.32
C GLU A 26 -2.52 -9.31 -12.23
N GLN A 27 -1.40 -9.71 -11.63
CA GLN A 27 -0.70 -8.87 -10.65
C GLN A 27 -0.28 -7.53 -11.28
N LEU A 28 0.30 -7.55 -12.49
CA LEU A 28 0.70 -6.35 -13.21
C LEU A 28 -0.50 -5.46 -13.54
N ALA A 29 -1.58 -6.03 -14.08
CA ALA A 29 -2.79 -5.30 -14.42
C ALA A 29 -3.45 -4.63 -13.20
N ILE A 30 -3.45 -5.29 -12.04
CA ILE A 30 -3.96 -4.69 -10.80
C ILE A 30 -3.09 -3.49 -10.37
N MET A 31 -1.77 -3.64 -10.40
CA MET A 31 -0.85 -2.54 -10.05
C MET A 31 -0.97 -1.36 -11.03
N GLU A 32 -1.13 -1.62 -12.32
CA GLU A 32 -1.38 -0.59 -13.33
C GLU A 32 -2.71 0.12 -13.09
N ARG A 33 -3.80 -0.61 -12.86
CA ARG A 33 -5.12 -0.02 -12.61
C ARG A 33 -5.13 0.83 -11.35
N TYR A 34 -4.49 0.36 -10.28
CA TYR A 34 -4.33 1.12 -9.05
C TYR A 34 -3.53 2.42 -9.28
N THR A 35 -2.42 2.31 -10.02
CA THR A 35 -1.55 3.46 -10.36
C THR A 35 -2.29 4.47 -11.23
N GLU A 36 -3.03 4.02 -12.24
CA GLU A 36 -3.88 4.89 -13.06
C GLU A 36 -4.91 5.61 -12.20
N THR A 37 -5.60 4.87 -11.33
CA THR A 37 -6.63 5.44 -10.46
C THR A 37 -6.05 6.53 -9.57
N HIS A 38 -4.86 6.32 -9.00
CA HIS A 38 -4.17 7.35 -8.21
C HIS A 38 -3.81 8.57 -9.08
N ARG A 39 -3.32 8.34 -10.29
CA ARG A 39 -2.90 9.38 -11.24
C ARG A 39 -4.07 10.22 -11.78
N SER A 40 -5.12 9.59 -12.28
CA SER A 40 -6.28 10.29 -12.86
C SER A 40 -7.03 11.14 -11.81
N ASN A 41 -6.94 10.76 -10.54
CA ASN A 41 -7.59 11.44 -9.43
C ASN A 41 -6.64 12.35 -8.63
N ALA A 42 -5.50 12.75 -9.21
CA ALA A 42 -4.50 13.57 -8.53
C ALA A 42 -5.04 14.94 -8.05
N VAL A 43 -6.06 15.48 -8.72
CA VAL A 43 -6.71 16.76 -8.40
C VAL A 43 -7.75 16.67 -7.28
N LEU A 44 -8.18 15.46 -6.91
CA LEU A 44 -9.14 15.29 -5.82
C LEU A 44 -8.48 15.56 -4.46
N PRO A 45 -9.28 15.94 -3.45
CA PRO A 45 -8.87 15.86 -2.05
C PRO A 45 -8.25 14.50 -1.72
N LYS A 46 -7.26 14.49 -0.82
CA LYS A 46 -6.45 13.29 -0.53
C LYS A 46 -7.31 12.10 -0.10
N GLU A 47 -8.34 12.37 0.69
CA GLU A 47 -9.29 11.42 1.25
C GLU A 47 -10.16 10.79 0.14
N LEU A 48 -10.58 11.60 -0.84
CA LEU A 48 -11.36 11.12 -1.99
C LEU A 48 -10.48 10.33 -2.98
N ARG A 49 -9.23 10.75 -3.16
CA ARG A 49 -8.26 9.99 -3.96
C ARG A 49 -7.96 8.64 -3.32
N GLU A 50 -7.72 8.60 -2.02
CA GLU A 50 -7.47 7.38 -1.27
C GLU A 50 -8.65 6.41 -1.37
N THR A 51 -9.87 6.88 -1.07
CA THR A 51 -11.08 6.04 -1.13
C THR A 51 -11.34 5.50 -2.54
N THR A 52 -11.12 6.31 -3.59
CA THR A 52 -11.22 5.86 -4.99
C THR A 52 -10.20 4.75 -5.30
N CYS A 53 -8.95 4.89 -4.85
CA CYS A 53 -7.93 3.86 -5.00
C CYS A 53 -8.27 2.56 -4.24
N LEU A 54 -8.79 2.67 -3.02
CA LEU A 54 -9.18 1.51 -2.19
C LEU A 54 -10.34 0.71 -2.81
N GLN A 55 -11.28 1.37 -3.47
CA GLN A 55 -12.37 0.71 -4.20
C GLN A 55 -11.87 -0.18 -5.33
N VAL A 56 -10.75 0.18 -5.96
CA VAL A 56 -10.09 -0.65 -6.98
C VAL A 56 -9.27 -1.77 -6.34
N LEU A 57 -8.53 -1.44 -5.28
CA LEU A 57 -7.56 -2.34 -4.69
C LEU A 57 -8.22 -3.49 -3.92
N TYR A 58 -9.07 -3.21 -2.94
CA TYR A 58 -9.54 -4.24 -2.00
C TYR A 58 -10.27 -5.41 -2.65
N PRO A 59 -11.20 -5.21 -3.60
CA PRO A 59 -11.84 -6.33 -4.29
C PRO A 59 -10.83 -7.21 -5.04
N ALA A 60 -9.77 -6.60 -5.57
CA ALA A 60 -8.77 -7.32 -6.35
C ALA A 60 -7.82 -8.15 -5.47
N LEU A 61 -7.56 -7.79 -4.21
CA LEU A 61 -6.57 -8.49 -3.38
C LEU A 61 -7.06 -9.84 -2.86
N PHE A 62 -8.37 -10.07 -2.75
CA PHE A 62 -8.91 -11.31 -2.21
C PHE A 62 -8.46 -12.54 -3.01
N ARG A 63 -8.30 -13.63 -2.26
CA ARG A 63 -8.07 -14.97 -2.79
C ARG A 63 -9.37 -15.74 -2.87
N THR A 64 -9.36 -16.79 -3.68
CA THR A 64 -10.45 -17.77 -3.75
C THR A 64 -10.63 -18.46 -2.40
N ILE A 65 -11.89 -18.63 -1.99
CA ILE A 65 -12.24 -19.37 -0.76
C ILE A 65 -11.92 -20.85 -0.99
N GLY A 66 -11.08 -21.40 -0.13
CA GLY A 66 -10.67 -22.80 -0.17
C GLY A 66 -11.70 -23.71 0.50
N MET A 67 -11.72 -24.98 0.13
CA MET A 67 -12.66 -25.96 0.68
C MET A 67 -12.54 -26.18 2.20
N GLN A 68 -11.39 -25.84 2.79
CA GLN A 68 -11.11 -26.00 4.22
C GLN A 68 -11.14 -24.66 4.97
N ASP A 69 -11.47 -23.56 4.29
CA ASP A 69 -11.51 -22.25 4.94
C ASP A 69 -12.73 -22.18 5.88
N LEU A 70 -12.47 -22.08 7.18
CA LEU A 70 -13.49 -21.78 8.20
C LEU A 70 -13.82 -20.28 8.24
N ILE A 71 -12.87 -19.44 7.80
CA ILE A 71 -12.98 -17.98 7.73
C ILE A 71 -12.50 -17.54 6.36
N ALA A 72 -13.35 -16.80 5.63
CA ALA A 72 -12.99 -16.20 4.34
C ALA A 72 -12.25 -14.86 4.53
N GLY A 73 -11.52 -14.42 3.50
CA GLY A 73 -10.86 -13.12 3.50
C GLY A 73 -9.33 -13.15 3.42
N ARG A 74 -8.74 -14.28 2.99
CA ARG A 74 -7.30 -14.30 2.63
C ARG A 74 -7.04 -13.34 1.47
N ILE A 75 -5.90 -12.66 1.51
CA ILE A 75 -5.51 -11.65 0.53
C ILE A 75 -4.08 -11.88 0.03
N ASP A 76 -3.82 -11.47 -1.21
CA ASP A 76 -2.48 -11.41 -1.79
C ASP A 76 -2.00 -9.96 -1.78
N PHE A 77 -0.85 -9.70 -1.17
CA PHE A 77 -0.23 -8.38 -1.20
C PHE A 77 0.67 -8.21 -2.42
N LEU A 78 0.43 -7.14 -3.17
CA LEU A 78 1.23 -6.78 -4.34
C LEU A 78 2.35 -5.79 -3.97
N PRO A 79 3.42 -5.69 -4.79
CA PRO A 79 4.48 -4.72 -4.57
C PRO A 79 4.03 -3.26 -4.54
N ILE A 80 2.92 -2.93 -5.20
CA ILE A 80 2.29 -1.60 -5.21
C ILE A 80 0.89 -1.72 -4.62
N GLY A 81 0.53 -0.80 -3.72
CA GLY A 81 -0.81 -0.81 -3.14
C GLY A 81 -1.02 0.25 -2.08
N PHE A 82 -1.96 -0.04 -1.17
CA PHE A 82 -2.26 0.76 -0.01
C PHE A 82 -2.13 -0.09 1.25
N GLY A 83 -1.40 0.41 2.25
CA GLY A 83 -1.14 -0.32 3.49
C GLY A 83 -1.51 0.51 4.71
N SER A 84 -2.37 -0.04 5.56
CA SER A 84 -2.75 0.60 6.82
C SER A 84 -1.80 0.25 7.97
N VAL A 85 -0.93 -0.73 7.77
CA VAL A 85 0.13 -1.16 8.69
C VAL A 85 1.40 -1.56 7.93
N THR A 86 2.54 -1.21 8.52
CA THR A 86 3.86 -1.37 7.86
C THR A 86 4.23 -2.83 7.59
N SER A 87 3.71 -3.79 8.36
CA SER A 87 4.00 -5.22 8.23
C SER A 87 3.37 -5.88 7.00
N GLU A 88 2.32 -5.26 6.43
CA GLU A 88 1.49 -5.86 5.39
C GLU A 88 1.69 -5.25 3.99
N GLY A 89 2.69 -4.40 3.79
CA GLY A 89 3.01 -3.90 2.44
C GLY A 89 3.61 -2.50 2.42
N GLY A 90 3.32 -1.67 3.41
CA GLY A 90 3.83 -0.30 3.49
C GLY A 90 2.86 0.61 4.25
N VAL A 91 3.13 1.92 4.25
CA VAL A 91 2.28 2.93 4.90
C VAL A 91 1.59 3.78 3.85
N GLY A 92 0.26 3.84 3.91
CA GLY A 92 -0.62 4.46 2.93
C GLY A 92 -0.31 3.99 1.51
N HIS A 93 -0.30 4.89 0.53
CA HIS A 93 0.13 4.55 -0.83
C HIS A 93 1.61 4.17 -0.86
N TYR A 94 1.89 2.90 -1.17
CA TYR A 94 3.23 2.34 -1.09
C TYR A 94 3.70 1.73 -2.41
N CYS A 95 5.02 1.72 -2.58
CA CYS A 95 5.73 0.82 -3.48
C CYS A 95 6.90 0.15 -2.74
N VAL A 96 6.87 -1.18 -2.65
CA VAL A 96 8.02 -1.96 -2.16
C VAL A 96 8.95 -2.21 -3.33
N PHE A 97 9.79 -1.23 -3.64
CA PHE A 97 10.65 -1.24 -4.85
C PHE A 97 11.46 -2.52 -5.00
N LYS A 98 12.06 -3.06 -3.93
CA LYS A 98 12.77 -4.34 -3.96
C LYS A 98 11.89 -5.52 -4.42
N LYS A 99 10.63 -5.58 -3.96
CA LYS A 99 9.67 -6.61 -4.38
C LYS A 99 9.19 -6.36 -5.81
N LEU A 100 9.06 -5.10 -6.23
CA LEU A 100 8.70 -4.75 -7.59
C LEU A 100 9.80 -5.18 -8.59
N ARG A 101 11.07 -4.95 -8.26
CA ARG A 101 12.22 -5.47 -9.03
C ARG A 101 12.23 -6.99 -9.10
N ALA A 102 12.05 -7.67 -7.96
CA ALA A 102 11.98 -9.13 -7.94
C ALA A 102 10.77 -9.70 -8.72
N PHE A 103 9.68 -8.94 -8.84
CA PHE A 103 8.54 -9.26 -9.69
C PHE A 103 8.87 -9.06 -11.18
N GLN A 104 9.53 -7.95 -11.51
CA GLN A 104 9.98 -7.60 -12.85
C GLN A 104 10.85 -8.68 -13.50
N GLU A 105 11.77 -9.27 -12.74
CA GLU A 105 12.65 -10.36 -13.22
C GLU A 105 11.90 -11.62 -13.68
N LYS A 106 10.61 -11.76 -13.33
CA LYS A 106 9.78 -12.90 -13.73
C LYS A 106 8.99 -12.65 -15.02
N LEU A 107 9.04 -11.44 -15.57
CA LEU A 107 8.29 -11.02 -16.75
C LEU A 107 9.14 -11.10 -18.02
N ASP A 108 8.46 -11.09 -19.17
CA ASP A 108 9.08 -10.85 -20.47
C ASP A 108 9.45 -9.37 -20.65
N GLU A 109 10.17 -9.03 -21.73
CA GLU A 109 10.66 -7.66 -21.95
C GLU A 109 9.53 -6.62 -21.98
N LYS A 110 8.38 -6.95 -22.58
CA LYS A 110 7.21 -6.06 -22.59
C LYS A 110 6.66 -5.82 -21.18
N GLY A 111 6.57 -6.87 -20.35
CA GLY A 111 6.19 -6.75 -18.95
C GLY A 111 7.19 -5.92 -18.14
N LYS A 112 8.49 -6.08 -18.42
CA LYS A 112 9.54 -5.28 -17.76
C LYS A 112 9.40 -3.79 -18.04
N GLU A 113 9.13 -3.40 -19.29
CA GLU A 113 8.89 -2.00 -19.68
C GLU A 113 7.68 -1.40 -18.94
N ARG A 114 6.59 -2.17 -18.83
CA ARG A 114 5.40 -1.76 -18.06
C ARG A 114 5.73 -1.53 -16.59
N VAL A 115 6.52 -2.41 -15.98
CA VAL A 115 6.98 -2.26 -14.59
C VAL A 115 7.85 -1.01 -14.42
N GLU A 116 8.71 -0.65 -15.39
CA GLU A 116 9.49 0.59 -15.30
C GLU A 116 8.61 1.84 -15.24
N VAL A 117 7.51 1.88 -15.98
CA VAL A 117 6.55 2.99 -15.90
C VAL A 117 6.00 3.13 -14.48
N LEU A 118 5.63 1.99 -13.86
CA LEU A 118 5.15 1.97 -12.48
C LEU A 118 6.24 2.38 -11.48
N TYR A 119 7.46 1.85 -11.63
CA TYR A 119 8.60 2.16 -10.79
C TYR A 119 8.86 3.67 -10.75
N ASN A 120 8.97 4.29 -11.93
CA ASN A 120 9.26 5.72 -12.06
C ASN A 120 8.14 6.59 -11.49
N TYR A 121 6.88 6.19 -11.68
CA TYR A 121 5.74 6.88 -11.09
C TYR A 121 5.82 6.84 -9.56
N TRP A 122 5.97 5.66 -8.97
CA TRP A 122 5.95 5.49 -7.52
C TRP A 122 7.18 6.06 -6.82
N LEU A 123 8.31 6.24 -7.50
CA LEU A 123 9.46 6.97 -6.96
C LEU A 123 9.14 8.41 -6.53
N GLN A 124 8.06 8.99 -7.08
CA GLN A 124 7.58 10.33 -6.73
C GLN A 124 6.31 10.33 -5.88
N HIS A 125 5.65 9.18 -5.68
CA HIS A 125 4.33 9.10 -5.05
C HIS A 125 4.24 8.13 -3.87
N ASP A 126 5.24 7.29 -3.66
CA ASP A 126 5.37 6.44 -2.48
C ASP A 126 5.53 7.30 -1.22
N ILE A 127 4.68 7.08 -0.22
CA ILE A 127 4.64 7.90 1.00
C ILE A 127 5.96 7.85 1.76
N LYS A 128 6.60 6.68 1.85
CA LYS A 128 7.90 6.55 2.51
C LYS A 128 8.97 7.35 1.78
N THR A 129 8.96 7.33 0.45
CA THR A 129 9.89 8.08 -0.39
C THR A 129 9.68 9.58 -0.24
N LEU A 130 8.43 10.05 -0.22
CA LEU A 130 8.10 11.45 0.04
C LEU A 130 8.60 11.88 1.43
N TYR A 131 8.23 11.14 2.47
CA TYR A 131 8.66 11.42 3.84
C TYR A 131 10.18 11.46 3.96
N ASN A 132 10.88 10.47 3.39
CA ASN A 132 12.34 10.41 3.41
C ASN A 132 13.00 11.60 2.69
N LYS A 133 12.43 12.11 1.59
CA LYS A 133 12.95 13.32 0.92
C LYS A 133 12.89 14.54 1.83
N ASP A 134 11.89 14.61 2.71
CA ASP A 134 11.64 15.76 3.58
C ASP A 134 12.47 15.71 4.87
N VAL A 135 12.70 14.52 5.44
CA VAL A 135 13.26 14.39 6.80
C VAL A 135 14.70 13.90 6.86
N LEU A 136 15.20 13.23 5.81
CA LEU A 136 16.57 12.72 5.83
C LEU A 136 17.56 13.87 5.69
N THR A 137 18.62 13.78 6.48
CA THR A 137 19.75 14.71 6.44
C THR A 137 21.01 13.93 6.12
N GLU A 138 22.03 14.61 5.62
CA GLU A 138 23.27 13.95 5.17
C GLU A 138 23.97 13.17 6.29
N ASP A 139 23.95 13.71 7.52
CA ASP A 139 24.77 13.21 8.63
C ASP A 139 24.01 12.85 9.91
N THR A 140 22.73 13.23 10.04
CA THR A 140 22.03 13.14 11.34
C THR A 140 20.82 12.23 11.34
N ILE A 141 20.07 12.13 10.24
CA ILE A 141 18.83 11.37 10.14
C ILE A 141 18.90 10.44 8.93
N GLY A 142 19.07 9.15 9.21
CA GLY A 142 19.10 8.08 8.22
C GLY A 142 17.74 7.42 8.03
N MET A 143 17.66 6.48 7.09
CA MET A 143 16.44 5.71 6.88
C MET A 143 16.16 4.77 8.05
N PHE A 144 14.90 4.33 8.16
CA PHE A 144 14.54 3.20 9.03
C PHE A 144 15.50 2.03 8.79
N ILE A 145 15.98 1.40 9.88
CA ILE A 145 16.98 0.32 9.95
C ILE A 145 18.40 0.65 9.44
N ASP A 146 18.70 1.93 9.21
CA ASP A 146 20.06 2.37 8.93
C ASP A 146 20.82 2.63 10.23
N CYS A 147 21.80 1.78 10.54
CA CYS A 147 22.59 1.86 11.78
C CYS A 147 23.75 2.85 11.70
N GLU A 148 24.01 3.44 10.53
CA GLU A 148 25.14 4.37 10.33
C GLU A 148 24.78 5.80 10.79
N TYR A 149 23.51 6.06 11.10
CA TYR A 149 23.01 7.39 11.45
C TYR A 149 22.64 7.50 12.94
N PRO A 150 22.88 8.67 13.58
CA PRO A 150 22.51 8.91 14.97
C PRO A 150 21.00 8.82 15.24
N MET A 151 20.17 9.20 14.26
CA MET A 151 18.72 9.10 14.31
C MET A 151 18.19 8.40 13.06
N ILE A 152 17.03 7.74 13.18
CA ILE A 152 16.35 7.10 12.06
C ILE A 152 14.96 7.68 11.85
N ALA A 153 14.63 7.95 10.58
CA ALA A 153 13.32 8.35 10.13
C ALA A 153 12.37 7.13 10.09
N THR A 154 11.33 7.14 10.92
CA THR A 154 10.38 6.03 11.02
C THR A 154 9.07 6.35 10.28
N ALA A 155 9.00 6.02 8.99
CA ALA A 155 7.75 6.02 8.22
C ALA A 155 6.92 4.76 8.56
N ARG A 156 6.47 4.64 9.82
CA ARG A 156 5.69 3.49 10.28
C ARG A 156 4.36 3.92 10.90
N LEU A 157 3.28 3.32 10.42
CA LEU A 157 2.02 3.22 11.16
C LEU A 157 2.01 1.87 11.87
N SER A 158 1.95 1.91 13.20
CA SER A 158 1.91 0.73 14.06
C SER A 158 0.56 0.64 14.75
N GLY A 159 -0.10 -0.51 14.63
CA GLY A 159 -1.30 -0.88 15.39
C GLY A 159 -2.49 0.05 15.15
N MET A 160 -3.33 -0.28 14.17
CA MET A 160 -4.66 0.32 14.12
C MET A 160 -5.51 -0.25 15.25
N MET A 161 -5.92 0.61 16.18
CA MET A 161 -6.93 0.27 17.18
C MET A 161 -8.30 0.37 16.53
N LEU A 162 -8.71 -0.70 15.84
CA LEU A 162 -10.03 -0.79 15.22
C LEU A 162 -11.10 -0.91 16.30
N ASP A 163 -12.18 -0.14 16.15
CA ASP A 163 -13.36 -0.21 17.00
C ASP A 163 -14.21 -1.43 16.59
N TYR A 164 -13.74 -2.62 16.96
CA TYR A 164 -14.45 -3.87 16.72
C TYR A 164 -15.84 -3.92 17.36
N PRO A 165 -16.06 -3.44 18.61
CA PRO A 165 -17.40 -3.37 19.18
C PRO A 165 -18.38 -2.60 18.28
N LYS A 166 -18.01 -1.40 17.82
CA LYS A 166 -18.86 -0.63 16.91
C LYS A 166 -19.13 -1.37 15.60
N LEU A 167 -18.12 -2.02 15.03
CA LEU A 167 -18.29 -2.82 13.81
C LEU A 167 -19.25 -4.00 14.01
N LEU A 168 -19.14 -4.71 15.14
CA LEU A 168 -19.98 -5.86 15.45
C LEU A 168 -21.43 -5.45 15.76
N ASP A 169 -21.62 -4.33 16.46
CA ASP A 169 -22.95 -3.85 16.85
C ASP A 169 -23.73 -3.27 15.66
N LYS A 170 -23.04 -2.54 14.77
CA LYS A 170 -23.69 -1.79 13.67
C LYS A 170 -23.58 -2.47 12.30
N GLY A 171 -22.55 -3.28 12.09
CA GLY A 171 -22.15 -3.74 10.78
C GLY A 171 -21.81 -2.60 9.81
N ILE A 172 -21.44 -2.94 8.57
CA ILE A 172 -21.11 -1.93 7.54
C ILE A 172 -22.32 -1.04 7.20
N GLY A 173 -23.53 -1.60 7.21
CA GLY A 173 -24.76 -0.84 6.96
C GLY A 173 -25.04 0.24 8.00
N GLY A 174 -24.88 -0.08 9.29
CA GLY A 174 -25.04 0.90 10.36
C GLY A 174 -23.94 1.97 10.35
N LEU A 175 -22.69 1.60 10.02
CA LEU A 175 -21.61 2.59 9.83
C LEU A 175 -21.92 3.59 8.70
N ARG A 176 -22.50 3.13 7.59
CA ARG A 176 -22.95 4.02 6.50
C ARG A 176 -24.07 4.95 6.94
N THR A 177 -24.99 4.44 7.76
CA THR A 177 -26.10 5.23 8.33
C THR A 177 -25.56 6.35 9.23
N ASP A 178 -24.60 6.04 10.11
CA ASP A 178 -23.93 7.05 10.95
C ASP A 178 -23.33 8.19 10.12
N ILE A 179 -22.66 7.86 9.01
CA ILE A 179 -22.06 8.86 8.10
C ILE A 179 -23.15 9.73 7.47
N GLN A 180 -24.23 9.11 6.97
CA GLN A 180 -25.33 9.86 6.35
C GLN A 180 -26.00 10.81 7.34
N GLU A 181 -26.19 10.40 8.59
CA GLU A 181 -26.73 11.26 9.63
C GLU A 181 -25.84 12.47 9.94
N LEU A 182 -24.51 12.30 9.91
CA LEU A 182 -23.55 13.40 10.09
C LEU A 182 -23.61 14.38 8.92
N VAL A 183 -23.65 13.88 7.69
CA VAL A 183 -23.79 14.71 6.48
C VAL A 183 -25.09 15.51 6.54
N ASN A 184 -26.21 14.88 6.93
CA ASN A 184 -27.50 15.58 7.04
C ASN A 184 -27.52 16.67 8.13
N LYS A 185 -26.66 16.57 9.15
CA LYS A 185 -26.53 17.57 10.24
C LYS A 185 -25.60 18.73 9.90
N GLN A 186 -24.76 18.57 8.87
CA GLN A 186 -23.90 19.62 8.33
C GLN A 186 -24.21 19.78 6.83
N PRO A 187 -25.42 20.26 6.46
CA PRO A 187 -25.67 20.61 5.07
C PRO A 187 -24.70 21.74 4.68
N GLU A 188 -24.04 21.58 3.53
CA GLU A 188 -23.17 22.61 2.93
C GLU A 188 -23.84 24.00 2.89
#